data_AF-A0A2N6F9L5-F1
#
_entry.id   AF-A0A2N6F9L5-F1
#
_cell.length_a   1.000
_cell.length_b   1.000
_cell.length_c   1.000
_cell.angle_alpha   90.00
_cell.angle_beta   90.00
_cell.angle_gamma   90.00
#
_symmetry.space_group_name_H-M   'P 1'
#
loop_
_entity.id
_entity.type
_entity.pdbx_description
1 polymer ?
#
loop_
_entity_poly.entity_id
_entity_poly.type
_entity_poly.pdbx_seq_one_letter_code
_entity_poly.pdbx_strand_id
1 'polypeptide(L)'
;MAMPLGETLPPDSYKRARKHIADGLSSIDSSSSDELKVIELEENCKDGSTIHVEAKVKFLRNEKGWPIGVIGITRDITARKKAEEEREHLIVELRRALEQIKRLSGLLPICASCKKIRADDGYWQDVAVYIQKHSEADLSHGICPDCLDYLYPKFRKRNAGNA
;
A
#
# COMPACT_ATOMS: atom_id res chain seq x y z
N MET A 1 -14.94 26.10 31.55
CA MET A 1 -14.36 25.26 32.62
C MET A 1 -13.29 24.38 32.00
N ALA A 2 -12.13 24.25 32.63
CA ALA A 2 -11.12 23.30 32.20
C ALA A 2 -11.66 21.88 32.43
N MET A 3 -11.78 21.09 31.37
CA MET A 3 -12.17 19.69 31.47
C MET A 3 -10.92 18.86 31.83
N PRO A 4 -11.04 17.83 32.68
CA PRO A 4 -9.92 16.96 32.99
C PRO A 4 -9.46 16.23 31.73
N LEU A 5 -8.14 16.00 31.61
CA LEU A 5 -7.52 15.36 30.44
C LEU A 5 -8.11 13.96 30.12
N GLY A 6 -8.70 13.29 31.11
CA GLY A 6 -9.37 11.99 30.94
C GLY A 6 -10.73 12.06 30.22
N GLU A 7 -11.35 13.23 30.14
CA GLU A 7 -12.63 13.45 29.43
C GLU A 7 -12.42 13.99 28.02
N THR A 8 -11.27 14.63 27.75
CA THR A 8 -10.91 15.21 26.44
C THR A 8 -10.34 14.20 25.46
N LEU A 9 -9.92 13.02 25.93
CA LEU A 9 -9.31 11.97 25.12
C LEU A 9 -10.17 10.70 25.15
N PRO A 10 -10.39 10.02 24.00
CA PRO A 10 -10.91 8.65 23.99
C PRO A 10 -10.07 7.71 24.87
N PRO A 11 -10.64 6.63 25.40
CA PRO A 11 -9.97 5.73 26.35
C PRO A 11 -8.60 5.22 25.88
N ASP A 12 -8.44 4.96 24.59
CA ASP A 12 -7.18 4.47 24.02
C ASP A 12 -6.14 5.57 23.85
N SER A 13 -6.56 6.77 23.43
CA SER A 13 -5.70 7.96 23.39
C SER A 13 -5.27 8.38 24.80
N TYR A 14 -6.14 8.26 25.80
CA TYR A 14 -5.79 8.52 27.20
C TYR A 14 -4.71 7.55 27.71
N LYS A 15 -4.83 6.25 27.43
CA LYS A 15 -3.79 5.26 27.78
C LYS A 15 -2.46 5.60 27.10
N ARG A 16 -2.47 5.97 25.82
CA ARG A 16 -1.27 6.38 25.07
C ARG A 16 -0.62 7.62 25.69
N ALA A 17 -1.41 8.67 25.94
CA ALA A 17 -0.93 9.92 26.54
C ALA A 17 -0.33 9.66 27.94
N ARG A 18 -1.03 8.90 28.78
CA ARG A 18 -0.57 8.55 30.13
C ARG A 18 0.73 7.75 30.10
N LYS A 19 0.83 6.74 29.22
CA LYS A 19 2.06 5.96 29.04
C LYS A 19 3.21 6.85 28.59
N HIS A 20 2.97 7.71 27.60
CA HIS A 20 3.99 8.61 27.07
C HIS A 20 4.51 9.61 28.10
N ILE A 21 3.63 10.15 28.95
CA ILE A 21 4.02 11.00 30.07
C ILE A 21 4.81 10.20 31.12
N ALA A 22 4.38 8.98 31.44
CA ALA A 22 5.08 8.11 32.40
C ALA A 22 6.49 7.71 31.90
N ASP A 23 6.61 7.37 30.62
CA ASP A 23 7.89 7.01 29.97
C ASP A 23 8.84 8.22 29.93
N GLY A 24 8.31 9.42 29.74
CA GLY A 24 9.09 10.66 29.80
C GLY A 24 9.50 11.08 31.21
N LEU A 25 8.78 10.64 32.24
CA LEU A 25 9.15 10.85 33.65
C LEU A 25 10.29 9.90 34.08
N SER A 26 10.39 8.71 33.50
CA SER A 26 11.38 7.69 33.89
C SER A 26 12.74 7.84 33.19
N SER A 27 12.82 8.61 32.10
CA SER A 27 14.04 8.81 31.30
C SER A 27 14.82 10.09 31.64
N ILE A 28 14.57 10.68 32.81
CA ILE A 28 15.16 11.96 33.24
C ILE A 28 16.52 11.72 33.91
N ASP A 29 17.58 11.66 33.11
CA ASP A 29 18.90 12.15 33.55
C ASP A 29 18.94 13.68 33.34
N SER A 30 19.50 14.40 34.30
CA SER A 30 19.48 15.87 34.44
C SER A 30 20.02 16.71 33.26
N SER A 31 20.35 16.11 32.12
CA SER A 31 21.06 16.76 31.01
C SER A 31 20.61 16.37 29.59
N SER A 32 19.51 15.63 29.39
CA SER A 32 19.04 15.32 28.02
C SER A 32 17.57 15.66 27.78
N SER A 33 17.35 16.74 27.01
CA SER A 33 16.12 17.15 26.30
C SER A 33 14.78 17.00 27.03
N ASP A 34 14.32 18.10 27.64
CA ASP A 34 12.95 18.33 28.17
C ASP A 34 11.82 18.25 27.10
N GLU A 35 12.11 17.78 25.89
CA GLU A 35 11.12 17.54 24.84
C GLU A 35 10.64 16.10 24.84
N LEU A 36 9.35 15.90 25.17
CA LEU A 36 8.71 14.61 24.90
C LEU A 36 8.54 14.43 23.39
N LYS A 37 8.56 13.18 22.94
CA LYS A 37 8.34 12.85 21.52
C LYS A 37 6.95 13.35 21.09
N VAL A 38 6.84 13.66 19.81
CA VAL A 38 5.56 14.00 19.21
C VAL A 38 4.71 12.74 19.15
N ILE A 39 3.46 12.82 19.62
CA ILE A 39 2.53 11.70 19.61
C ILE A 39 1.26 12.08 18.87
N GLU A 40 0.73 11.13 18.11
CA GLU A 40 -0.58 11.24 17.49
C GLU A 40 -1.62 10.66 18.44
N LEU A 41 -2.66 11.45 18.70
CA LEU A 41 -3.77 11.12 19.55
C LEU A 41 -5.07 11.49 18.84
N GLU A 42 -6.16 11.01 19.40
CA GLU A 42 -7.50 11.48 19.07
C GLU A 42 -7.99 12.32 20.25
N GLU A 43 -8.66 13.43 19.95
CA GLU A 43 -9.28 14.33 20.92
C GLU A 43 -10.77 14.45 20.66
N ASN A 44 -11.55 14.48 21.73
CA ASN A 44 -12.98 14.72 21.67
C ASN A 44 -13.25 16.22 21.71
N CYS A 45 -13.91 16.72 20.68
CA CYS A 45 -14.42 18.08 20.63
C CYS A 45 -15.67 18.22 21.53
N LYS A 46 -15.96 19.45 21.93
CA LYS A 46 -17.14 19.75 22.77
C LYS A 46 -18.47 19.41 22.09
N ASP A 47 -18.48 19.33 20.76
CA ASP A 47 -19.64 18.97 19.95
C ASP A 47 -19.83 17.45 19.81
N GLY A 48 -18.96 16.64 20.44
CA GLY A 48 -18.99 15.18 20.39
C GLY A 48 -18.27 14.56 19.20
N SER A 49 -17.68 15.37 18.30
CA SER A 49 -16.82 14.87 17.23
C SER A 49 -15.43 14.49 17.77
N THR A 50 -14.71 13.65 17.02
CA THR A 50 -13.34 13.24 17.35
C THR A 50 -12.39 13.70 16.25
N ILE A 51 -11.32 14.41 16.63
CA ILE A 51 -10.29 14.90 15.71
C ILE A 51 -8.97 14.20 15.97
N HIS A 52 -8.17 14.02 14.91
CA HIS A 52 -6.80 13.56 15.05
C HIS A 52 -5.90 14.74 15.37
N VAL A 53 -5.13 14.62 16.44
CA VAL A 53 -4.19 15.65 16.86
C VAL A 53 -2.78 15.10 16.98
N GLU A 54 -1.83 15.91 16.56
CA GLU A 54 -0.42 15.76 16.85
C GLU A 54 -0.11 16.59 18.10
N ALA A 55 0.20 15.92 19.21
CA ALA A 55 0.49 16.57 20.49
C ALA A 55 1.99 16.54 20.79
N LYS A 56 2.55 17.71 21.07
CA LYS A 56 3.91 17.85 21.62
C LYS A 56 3.81 18.38 23.04
N VAL A 57 4.44 17.68 23.96
CA VAL A 57 4.26 17.90 25.39
C VAL A 57 5.61 18.19 26.05
N LYS A 58 5.63 19.07 27.04
CA LYS A 58 6.81 19.38 27.87
C LYS A 58 6.42 19.37 29.35
N PHE A 59 7.38 19.05 30.20
CA PHE A 59 7.20 19.17 31.64
C PHE A 59 7.47 20.60 32.09
N LEU A 60 6.59 21.13 32.95
CA LEU A 60 6.85 22.36 33.70
C LEU A 60 7.53 21.97 35.01
N ARG A 61 8.70 22.54 35.28
CA ARG A 61 9.50 22.24 36.48
C ARG A 61 9.57 23.44 37.42
N ASN A 62 9.69 23.16 38.71
CA ASN A 62 10.01 24.19 39.71
C ASN A 62 11.53 24.44 39.79
N GLU A 63 11.94 25.42 40.60
CA GLU A 63 13.35 25.78 40.83
C GLU A 63 14.23 24.62 41.33
N LYS A 64 13.62 23.60 41.93
CA LYS A 64 14.30 22.38 42.42
C LYS A 64 14.38 21.28 41.35
N GLY A 65 13.95 21.54 40.12
CA GLY A 65 13.96 20.61 39.00
C GLY A 65 12.81 19.59 38.98
N TRP A 66 11.86 19.66 39.92
CA TRP A 66 10.75 18.72 40.01
C TRP A 66 9.63 19.09 39.04
N PRO A 67 9.06 18.12 38.29
CA PRO A 67 7.93 18.37 37.39
C PRO A 67 6.67 18.65 38.20
N ILE A 68 6.13 19.86 38.07
CA ILE A 68 4.90 20.33 38.73
C ILE A 68 3.69 20.32 37.78
N GLY A 69 3.92 20.11 36.49
CA GLY A 69 2.86 20.11 35.50
C GLY A 69 3.35 19.72 34.12
N VAL A 70 2.41 19.72 33.18
CA VAL A 70 2.62 19.32 31.80
C VAL A 70 1.99 20.38 30.92
N ILE A 71 2.74 20.92 29.97
CA ILE A 71 2.24 21.84 28.95
C ILE A 71 2.32 21.17 27.59
N GLY A 72 1.18 21.09 26.91
CA GLY A 72 1.07 20.50 25.58
C GLY A 72 0.64 21.54 24.57
N ILE A 73 1.20 21.47 23.36
CA ILE A 73 0.60 22.04 22.16
C ILE A 73 0.00 20.90 21.34
N THR A 74 -1.20 21.11 20.83
CA THR A 74 -1.90 20.16 19.97
C THR A 74 -2.13 20.81 18.62
N ARG A 75 -1.90 20.05 17.55
CA ARG A 75 -2.17 20.46 16.17
C ARG A 75 -3.16 19.48 15.58
N ASP A 76 -4.27 19.99 15.06
CA ASP A 76 -5.21 19.18 14.28
C ASP A 76 -4.53 18.69 12.99
N ILE A 77 -4.45 17.37 12.83
CA ILE A 77 -3.91 16.67 11.67
C ILE A 77 -4.99 15.88 10.92
N THR A 78 -6.26 16.09 11.23
CA THR A 78 -7.39 15.38 10.60
C THR A 78 -7.40 15.56 9.10
N ALA A 79 -7.16 16.78 8.61
CA ALA A 79 -7.06 17.07 7.18
C ALA A 79 -5.89 16.32 6.52
N ARG A 80 -4.74 16.24 7.21
CA ARG A 80 -3.56 15.52 6.73
C ARG A 80 -3.81 14.01 6.62
N LYS A 81 -4.40 13.40 7.66
CA LYS A 81 -4.75 11.97 7.69
C LYS A 81 -5.72 11.61 6.56
N LYS A 82 -6.76 12.42 6.36
CA LYS A 82 -7.74 12.21 5.27
C LYS A 82 -7.08 12.29 3.89
N ALA A 83 -6.21 13.25 3.66
CA ALA A 83 -5.49 13.38 2.39
C ALA A 83 -4.52 12.21 2.14
N GLU A 84 -3.90 11.67 3.20
CA GLU A 84 -3.03 10.50 3.11
C GLU A 84 -3.82 9.22 2.77
N GLU A 85 -4.94 9.00 3.46
CA GLU A 85 -5.84 7.87 3.20
C GLU A 85 -6.44 7.92 1.78
N GLU A 86 -6.89 9.09 1.34
CA GLU A 86 -7.40 9.30 -0.03
C GLU A 86 -6.31 9.01 -1.07
N ARG A 87 -5.08 9.47 -0.83
CA ARG A 87 -3.95 9.18 -1.71
C ARG A 87 -3.66 7.68 -1.79
N GLU A 88 -3.64 6.98 -0.65
CA GLU A 88 -3.41 5.53 -0.62
C GLU A 88 -4.52 4.78 -1.36
N HIS A 89 -5.78 5.18 -1.15
CA HIS A 89 -6.92 4.63 -1.87
C HIS A 89 -6.77 4.80 -3.39
N LEU A 90 -6.42 6.00 -3.85
CA LEU A 90 -6.20 6.28 -5.27
C LEU A 90 -5.02 5.48 -5.85
N ILE A 91 -3.96 5.25 -5.08
CA ILE A 91 -2.83 4.41 -5.51
C ILE A 91 -3.29 2.96 -5.73
N VAL A 92 -4.10 2.41 -4.82
CA VAL A 92 -4.65 1.06 -4.95
C VAL A 92 -5.56 0.96 -6.16
N GLU A 93 -6.45 1.94 -6.37
CA GLU A 93 -7.35 1.99 -7.50
C GLU A 93 -6.60 2.07 -8.85
N LEU A 94 -5.59 2.94 -8.93
CA LEU A 94 -4.74 3.08 -10.12
C LEU A 94 -4.01 1.77 -10.43
N ARG A 95 -3.43 1.10 -9.43
CA ARG A 95 -2.77 -0.20 -9.62
C ARG A 95 -3.73 -1.25 -10.18
N ARG A 96 -4.95 -1.30 -9.64
CA ARG A 96 -5.99 -2.22 -10.10
C ARG A 96 -6.38 -1.97 -11.55
N ALA A 97 -6.52 -0.71 -11.95
CA ALA A 97 -6.82 -0.33 -13.33
C ALA A 97 -5.69 -0.74 -14.29
N LEU A 98 -4.44 -0.52 -13.90
CA LEU A 98 -3.27 -0.92 -14.69
C LEU A 98 -3.19 -2.45 -14.89
N GLU A 99 -3.49 -3.23 -13.86
CA GLU A 99 -3.53 -4.71 -13.96
C GLU A 99 -4.63 -5.23 -14.90
N GLN A 100 -5.73 -4.49 -15.07
CA GLN A 100 -6.79 -4.87 -16.01
C GLN A 100 -6.37 -4.64 -17.46
N ILE A 101 -5.64 -3.55 -17.75
CA ILE A 101 -5.13 -3.23 -19.10
C ILE A 101 -4.09 -4.26 -19.56
N LYS A 102 -3.29 -4.80 -18.64
CA LYS A 102 -2.21 -5.77 -18.94
C LYS A 102 -2.67 -7.18 -19.34
N ARG A 103 -3.97 -7.48 -19.30
CA ARG A 103 -4.49 -8.79 -19.73
C ARG A 103 -5.00 -8.69 -21.16
N LEU A 104 -4.57 -9.62 -22.02
CA LEU A 104 -5.25 -9.91 -23.27
C LEU A 104 -6.72 -10.20 -22.95
N SER A 105 -7.59 -9.23 -23.19
CA SER A 105 -9.01 -9.28 -22.84
C SER A 105 -9.84 -8.98 -24.08
N GLY A 106 -10.94 -9.72 -24.26
CA GLY A 106 -11.83 -9.60 -25.42
C GLY A 106 -11.62 -10.64 -26.52
N LEU A 107 -12.38 -10.49 -27.60
CA LEU A 107 -12.32 -11.35 -28.79
C LEU A 107 -11.24 -10.83 -29.75
N LEU A 108 -10.12 -11.55 -29.87
CA LEU A 108 -9.08 -11.20 -30.83
C LEU A 108 -9.51 -11.57 -32.25
N PRO A 109 -9.62 -10.60 -33.19
CA PRO A 109 -9.96 -10.90 -34.58
C PRO A 109 -8.79 -11.59 -35.27
N ILE A 110 -8.95 -12.88 -35.60
CA ILE A 110 -7.96 -13.66 -36.33
C ILE A 110 -8.36 -13.89 -37.79
N CYS A 111 -7.38 -13.96 -38.69
CA CYS A 111 -7.63 -14.35 -40.07
C CYS A 111 -7.98 -15.83 -40.12
N ALA A 112 -9.15 -16.17 -40.65
CA ALA A 112 -9.59 -17.57 -40.74
C ALA A 112 -8.61 -18.46 -41.54
N SER A 113 -7.95 -17.89 -42.55
CA SER A 113 -7.03 -18.58 -43.45
C SER A 113 -5.61 -18.73 -42.88
N CYS A 114 -4.97 -17.64 -42.45
CA CYS A 114 -3.55 -17.64 -42.08
C CYS A 114 -3.27 -17.41 -40.58
N LYS A 115 -4.30 -17.27 -39.74
CA LYS A 115 -4.22 -17.12 -38.26
C LYS A 115 -3.46 -15.90 -37.73
N LYS A 116 -3.12 -14.93 -38.59
CA LYS A 116 -2.67 -13.60 -38.16
C LYS A 116 -3.74 -12.90 -37.32
N ILE A 117 -3.31 -12.06 -36.38
CA ILE A 117 -4.20 -11.22 -35.56
C ILE A 117 -4.26 -9.82 -36.16
N ARG A 118 -5.45 -9.22 -36.23
CA ARG A 118 -5.61 -7.81 -36.60
C ARG A 118 -5.43 -6.95 -35.35
N ALA A 119 -4.40 -6.10 -35.35
CA ALA A 119 -4.13 -5.17 -34.26
C ALA A 119 -5.05 -3.93 -34.32
N ASP A 120 -4.99 -3.10 -33.28
CA ASP A 120 -5.85 -1.91 -33.12
C ASP A 120 -5.58 -0.83 -34.18
N ASP A 121 -4.38 -0.82 -34.75
CA ASP A 121 -3.98 0.02 -35.88
C ASP A 121 -4.54 -0.48 -37.23
N GLY A 122 -5.27 -1.59 -37.24
CA GLY A 122 -5.86 -2.22 -38.42
C GLY A 122 -4.93 -3.12 -39.21
N TYR A 123 -3.64 -3.21 -38.86
CA TYR A 123 -2.67 -4.05 -39.57
C TYR A 123 -2.70 -5.50 -39.05
N TRP A 124 -2.41 -6.44 -39.96
CA TRP A 124 -2.33 -7.87 -39.65
C TRP A 124 -0.92 -8.25 -39.22
N GLN A 125 -0.79 -8.80 -38.01
CA GLN A 125 0.48 -9.21 -37.42
C GLN A 125 0.50 -10.71 -37.13
N ASP A 126 1.70 -11.29 -37.06
CA ASP A 126 1.87 -12.66 -36.60
C ASP A 126 1.40 -12.83 -35.15
N VAL A 127 0.83 -13.98 -34.82
CA VAL A 127 0.30 -14.27 -33.48
C VAL A 127 1.38 -14.13 -32.41
N ALA A 128 2.61 -14.58 -32.67
CA ALA A 128 3.69 -14.52 -31.71
C ALA A 128 4.12 -13.06 -31.43
N VAL A 129 4.22 -12.27 -32.51
CA VAL A 129 4.53 -10.83 -32.42
C VAL A 129 3.45 -10.09 -31.64
N TYR A 130 2.18 -10.40 -31.90
CA TYR A 130 1.06 -9.75 -31.21
C TYR A 130 1.05 -10.10 -29.71
N ILE A 131 1.19 -11.38 -29.35
CA ILE A 131 1.21 -11.83 -27.95
C ILE A 131 2.36 -11.20 -27.17
N GLN A 132 3.57 -11.17 -27.75
CA GLN A 132 4.74 -10.59 -27.07
C GLN A 132 4.61 -9.07 -26.86
N LYS A 133 3.89 -8.36 -27.74
CA LYS A 133 3.63 -6.91 -27.59
C LYS A 133 2.54 -6.58 -26.56
N HIS A 134 1.56 -7.48 -26.39
CA HIS A 134 0.33 -7.20 -25.64
C HIS A 134 0.20 -8.06 -24.37
N SER A 135 1.24 -8.80 -23.98
CA SER A 135 1.27 -9.59 -22.76
C SER A 135 2.69 -9.70 -22.20
N GLU A 136 2.81 -10.16 -20.97
CA GLU A 136 4.09 -10.44 -20.32
C GLU A 136 4.67 -11.83 -20.71
N ALA A 137 4.10 -12.50 -21.71
CA ALA A 137 4.50 -13.86 -22.10
C ALA A 137 5.65 -13.87 -23.11
N ASP A 138 6.69 -14.64 -22.80
CA ASP A 138 7.76 -15.01 -23.73
C ASP A 138 7.43 -16.33 -24.43
N LEU A 139 7.62 -16.36 -25.76
CA LEU A 139 7.31 -17.52 -26.59
C LEU A 139 8.57 -18.29 -26.94
N SER A 140 8.59 -19.58 -26.59
CA SER A 140 9.61 -20.51 -27.07
C SER A 140 9.12 -21.24 -28.33
N HIS A 141 10.05 -21.66 -29.18
CA HIS A 141 9.74 -22.46 -30.35
C HIS A 141 9.76 -23.94 -29.99
N GLY A 142 8.67 -24.64 -30.29
CA GLY A 142 8.54 -26.09 -30.11
C GLY A 142 7.69 -26.69 -31.23
N ILE A 143 7.84 -28.00 -31.46
CA ILE A 143 7.06 -28.76 -32.44
C ILE A 143 6.22 -29.74 -31.62
N CYS A 144 4.89 -29.66 -31.71
CA CYS A 144 4.01 -30.60 -31.02
C CYS A 144 4.13 -32.02 -31.63
N PRO A 145 3.74 -33.07 -30.90
CA PRO A 145 3.81 -34.45 -31.39
C PRO A 145 3.14 -34.65 -32.76
N ASP A 146 1.96 -34.06 -32.98
CA ASP A 146 1.23 -34.20 -34.25
C ASP A 146 2.01 -33.58 -35.43
N CYS A 147 2.57 -32.39 -35.23
CA CYS A 147 3.40 -31.74 -36.24
C CYS A 147 4.72 -32.48 -36.46
N LEU A 148 5.29 -33.07 -35.41
CA LEU A 148 6.49 -33.89 -35.52
C LEU A 148 6.23 -35.12 -36.38
N ASP A 149 5.13 -35.82 -36.15
CA ASP A 149 4.74 -37.00 -36.93
C ASP A 149 4.43 -36.63 -38.40
N TYR A 150 3.79 -35.50 -38.63
CA TYR A 150 3.48 -35.02 -39.98
C TYR A 150 4.72 -34.56 -40.76
N LEU A 151 5.57 -33.72 -40.17
CA LEU A 151 6.73 -33.12 -40.84
C LEU A 151 7.95 -34.05 -40.85
N TYR A 152 8.10 -34.88 -39.80
CA TYR A 152 9.27 -35.74 -39.57
C TYR A 152 8.87 -37.20 -39.33
N PRO A 153 8.06 -37.83 -40.20
CA PRO A 153 7.56 -39.20 -40.00
C PRO A 153 8.67 -40.25 -39.88
N LYS A 154 9.86 -39.97 -40.44
CA LYS A 154 11.04 -40.86 -40.36
C LYS A 154 11.76 -40.82 -39.00
N PHE A 155 11.54 -39.76 -38.21
CA PHE A 155 12.12 -39.59 -36.88
C PHE A 155 11.23 -40.10 -35.76
N ARG A 156 10.13 -40.77 -36.10
CA ARG A 156 9.31 -41.57 -35.18
C ARG A 156 10.10 -42.80 -34.69
N LYS A 157 11.19 -42.58 -33.97
CA LYS A 157 11.88 -43.65 -33.23
C LYS A 157 10.95 -44.10 -32.11
N ARG A 158 10.68 -45.40 -32.15
CA ARG A 158 9.84 -46.21 -31.29
C ARG A 158 10.09 -45.94 -29.79
N ASN A 159 9.38 -44.99 -29.18
CA ASN A 159 9.14 -44.99 -27.74
C ASN A 159 8.00 -45.98 -27.43
N ALA A 160 8.26 -47.25 -27.72
CA ALA A 160 7.57 -48.36 -27.08
C ALA A 160 8.64 -49.09 -26.26
N GLY A 161 8.75 -48.72 -24.99
CA GLY A 161 9.65 -49.34 -24.03
C GLY A 161 10.41 -48.36 -23.16
N ASN A 162 9.79 -47.88 -22.08
CA ASN A 162 10.19 -48.21 -20.71
C ASN A 162 9.32 -47.46 -19.68
N ALA A 163 8.73 -48.27 -18.80
CA ALA A 163 8.29 -48.04 -17.42
C ALA A 163 7.75 -46.66 -17.03
#